data_AF-A0A831M7M3-F1
#
_entry.id   AF-A0A831M7M3-F1
#
_cell.length_a   1.000
_cell.length_b   1.000
_cell.length_c   1.000
_cell.angle_alpha   90.00
_cell.angle_beta   90.00
_cell.angle_gamma   90.00
#
_symmetry.space_group_name_H-M   'P 1'
#
loop_
_entity.id
_entity.type
_entity.pdbx_description
1 polymer ?
#
loop_
_entity_poly.entity_id
_entity_poly.type
_entity_poly.pdbx_seq_one_letter_code
_entity_poly.pdbx_strand_id
1 'polypeptide(L)' 'MRGVTFDSNIFMSALVFGGECAHLIRMVRAGEFRLALSEEMIREVICVLREDFHWTPYRLQDARQRMMSIAVVLEPQ' A
#
# COMPACT_ATOMS: atom_id res chain seq x y z
N MET A 1 -8.64 -8.72 -18.21
CA MET A 1 -8.31 -8.14 -16.88
C MET A 1 -7.23 -7.09 -17.08
N ARG A 2 -7.38 -5.87 -16.55
CA ARG A 2 -6.37 -4.80 -16.65
C ARG A 2 -5.54 -4.76 -15.36
N GLY A 3 -4.21 -4.81 -15.48
CA GLY A 3 -3.30 -4.58 -14.36
C GLY A 3 -3.09 -3.08 -14.18
N VAL A 4 -3.11 -2.60 -12.93
CA VAL A 4 -2.88 -1.20 -12.60
C VAL A 4 -1.75 -1.14 -11.59
N THR A 5 -0.71 -0.36 -11.92
CA THR A 5 0.39 -0.06 -10.99
C THR A 5 0.06 1.22 -10.27
N PHE A 6 0.13 1.22 -8.95
CA PHE A 6 -0.10 2.40 -8.14
C PHE A 6 1.23 3.03 -7.75
N ASP A 7 1.26 4.36 -7.73
CA ASP A 7 2.38 5.14 -7.22
C ASP A 7 2.37 5.14 -5.68
N SER A 8 3.54 5.26 -5.05
CA SER A 8 3.76 5.29 -3.60
C SER A 8 2.84 6.31 -2.92
N ASN A 9 2.58 7.44 -3.59
CA ASN A 9 1.73 8.52 -3.09
C ASN A 9 0.25 8.13 -2.94
N ILE A 10 -0.26 7.21 -3.79
CA ILE A 10 -1.63 6.70 -3.65
C ILE A 10 -1.73 5.77 -2.45
N PHE A 11 -0.68 4.99 -2.17
CA PHE A 11 -0.63 4.12 -0.98
C PHE A 11 -0.51 4.91 0.32
N MET A 12 0.35 5.93 0.35
CA MET A 12 0.47 6.84 1.49
C MET A 12 -0.87 7.52 1.78
N SER A 13 -1.56 8.00 0.74
CA SER A 13 -2.89 8.59 0.88
C SER A 13 -3.92 7.59 1.41
N ALA A 14 -3.87 6.32 0.97
CA ALA A 14 -4.74 5.26 1.45
C ALA A 14 -4.54 4.91 2.93
N LEU A 15 -3.28 4.86 3.38
CA LEU A 15 -2.93 4.43 4.73
C LEU A 15 -3.01 5.56 5.77
N VAL A 16 -2.68 6.79 5.38
CA VAL A 16 -2.55 7.94 6.29
C VAL A 16 -3.83 8.75 6.38
N PHE A 17 -4.48 9.06 5.26
CA PHE A 17 -5.52 10.08 5.22
C PHE A 17 -6.95 9.51 5.14
N GLY A 18 -7.10 8.26 4.67
CA GLY A 18 -8.44 7.74 4.33
C GLY A 18 -9.07 8.49 3.14
N GLY A 19 -10.27 8.11 2.72
CA GLY A 19 -10.98 8.74 1.58
C GLY A 19 -10.99 7.89 0.30
N GLU A 20 -10.94 8.53 -0.88
CA GLU A 20 -10.96 7.92 -2.23
C GLU A 20 -10.02 6.70 -2.36
N CYS A 21 -8.87 6.73 -1.68
CA CYS A 21 -7.90 5.62 -1.73
C CYS A 21 -8.34 4.38 -0.90
N ALA A 22 -9.19 4.54 0.11
CA ALA A 22 -9.84 3.41 0.79
C ALA A 22 -10.94 2.77 -0.08
N HIS A 23 -11.50 3.52 -1.03
CA HIS A 23 -12.40 2.98 -2.05
C HIS A 23 -11.64 2.07 -3.02
N LEU A 24 -10.45 2.48 -3.46
CA LEU A 24 -9.55 1.66 -4.29
C LEU A 24 -9.18 0.33 -3.61
N ILE A 25 -8.85 0.34 -2.31
CA ILE A 25 -8.60 -0.91 -1.55
C ILE A 25 -9.85 -1.81 -1.54
N ARG A 26 -11.05 -1.23 -1.43
CA ARG A 26 -12.31 -1.97 -1.51
C ARG A 26 -12.51 -2.60 -2.89
N MET A 27 -12.22 -1.89 -3.97
CA MET A 27 -12.33 -2.40 -5.34
C MET A 27 -11.31 -3.52 -5.62
N VAL A 28 -10.09 -3.41 -5.11
CA VAL A 28 -9.08 -4.48 -5.16
C VAL A 28 -9.57 -5.71 -4.39
N ARG A 29 -10.12 -5.53 -3.19
CA ARG A 29 -10.71 -6.63 -2.40
C ARG A 29 -11.94 -7.26 -3.06
N ALA A 30 -12.72 -6.47 -3.81
CA ALA A 30 -13.86 -6.95 -4.59
C ALA A 30 -13.44 -7.69 -5.88
N GLY A 31 -12.14 -7.74 -6.18
CA GLY A 31 -11.61 -8.43 -7.36
C GLY A 31 -11.74 -7.65 -8.67
N GLU A 32 -12.12 -6.37 -8.60
CA GLU A 32 -12.27 -5.51 -9.78
C GLU A 32 -10.90 -5.15 -10.39
N PHE A 33 -9.85 -5.10 -9.56
CA PHE A 33 -8.47 -4.84 -9.97
C PHE A 33 -7.48 -5.75 -9.25
N ARG A 34 -6.34 -6.01 -9.89
CA ARG A 34 -5.16 -6.57 -9.22
C ARG A 34 -4.19 -5.45 -8.90
N LEU A 35 -3.86 -5.35 -7.61
CA LEU A 35 -2.88 -4.42 -7.08
C LEU A 35 -1.50 -5.07 -7.12
N ALA A 36 -0.58 -4.46 -7.86
CA ALA A 36 0.82 -4.86 -7.85
C ALA A 36 1.63 -3.83 -7.06
N LEU A 37 2.43 -4.32 -6.12
CA LEU A 37 3.38 -3.50 -5.34
C LEU A 37 4.78 -4.07 -5.48
N SER A 38 5.80 -3.23 -5.61
CA SER A 38 7.18 -3.67 -5.43
C SER A 38 7.56 -3.64 -3.95
N GLU A 39 8.56 -4.44 -3.56
CA GLU A 39 9.12 -4.35 -2.21
C GLU A 39 9.72 -2.96 -1.91
N GLU A 40 10.30 -2.31 -2.92
CA GLU A 40 10.87 -0.97 -2.78
C GLU A 40 9.81 0.06 -2.42
N MET A 41 8.64 -0.03 -3.05
CA MET A 41 7.53 0.88 -2.73
C MET A 41 7.00 0.65 -1.31
N ILE A 42 6.92 -0.61 -0.88
CA ILE A 42 6.55 -0.94 0.51
C ILE A 42 7.60 -0.36 1.48
N ARG A 43 8.89 -0.48 1.17
CA ARG A 43 9.97 0.10 1.99
C ARG A 43 9.86 1.62 2.07
N GLU A 44 9.64 2.29 0.94
CA GLU A 44 9.48 3.74 0.88
C GLU A 44 8.30 4.21 1.73
N VAL A 45 7.13 3.61 1.56
CA VAL A 45 5.93 3.90 2.36
C VAL A 45 6.21 3.73 3.86
N ILE A 46 6.85 2.64 4.26
CA ILE A 46 7.19 2.39 5.67
C ILE A 46 8.20 3.41 6.20
N CYS A 47 9.19 3.81 5.41
CA CYS A 47 10.14 4.87 5.77
C CYS A 47 9.41 6.19 6.00
N VAL A 48 8.55 6.63 5.08
CA VAL A 48 7.79 7.88 5.24
C VAL A 48 6.87 7.82 6.46
N LEU A 49 6.16 6.71 6.69
CA LEU A 49 5.33 6.53 7.88
C LEU A 49 6.13 6.59 9.19
N ARG A 50 7.40 6.16 9.17
CA ARG A 50 8.30 6.21 10.33
C ARG A 50 8.89 7.60 10.55
N GLU A 51 9.48 8.18 9.52
CA GLU A 51 10.25 9.43 9.61
C GLU A 51 9.33 10.65 9.70
N ASP A 52 8.30 10.72 8.85
CA ASP A 52 7.48 11.93 8.71
C ASP A 52 6.22 11.89 9.58
N PHE A 53 5.68 10.69 9.82
CA PHE A 53 4.45 10.51 10.61
C PHE A 53 4.69 9.89 11.99
N HIS A 54 5.93 9.52 12.31
CA HIS A 54 6.33 8.97 13.60
C HIS A 54 5.46 7.79 14.08
N TRP A 55 5.01 6.93 13.15
CA TRP A 55 4.22 5.76 13.51
C TRP A 55 5.04 4.81 14.37
N THR A 56 4.38 4.24 15.39
CA THR A 56 5.01 3.27 16.28
C THR A 56 5.37 1.99 15.53
N PRO A 57 6.36 1.20 16.00
CA PRO A 57 6.75 -0.06 15.36
C PRO A 57 5.57 -1.01 15.12
N TYR A 58 4.63 -1.07 16.07
CA TYR A 58 3.40 -1.87 15.93
C TYR A 58 2.54 -1.41 14.75
N ARG A 59 2.34 -0.09 14.60
CA ARG A 59 1.54 0.46 13.49
C ARG A 59 2.22 0.26 12.14
N LEU A 60 3.55 0.36 12.08
CA LEU A 60 4.32 0.08 10.87
C LEU A 60 4.20 -1.41 10.47
N GLN A 61 4.26 -2.31 11.43
CA GLN A 61 4.11 -3.75 11.17
C GLN A 61 2.70 -4.10 10.68
N ASP A 62 1.66 -3.55 11.31
CA ASP A 62 0.26 -3.73 10.87
C ASP A 62 0.05 -3.15 9.45
N ALA A 63 0.58 -1.96 9.17
CA ALA A 63 0.52 -1.36 7.83
C ALA A 63 1.17 -2.25 6.77
N ARG A 64 2.38 -2.75 7.05
CA ARG A 64 3.10 -3.67 6.17
C ARG A 64 2.29 -4.93 5.90
N GLN A 65 1.75 -5.55 6.95
CA GLN A 65 0.96 -6.77 6.81
C GLN A 65 -0.29 -6.54 5.95
N ARG A 66 -0.96 -5.40 6.14
CA ARG A 66 -2.13 -5.03 5.34
C ARG A 66 -1.78 -4.85 3.88
N MET A 67 -0.71 -4.12 3.56
CA MET A 67 -0.25 -3.94 2.18
C MET A 67 0.05 -5.27 1.49
N MET A 68 0.78 -6.17 2.18
CA MET A 68 1.10 -7.51 1.67
C MET A 68 -0.14 -8.40 1.48
N SER A 69 -1.21 -8.18 2.26
CA SER A 69 -2.43 -8.99 2.17
C SER A 69 -3.34 -8.65 0.99
N ILE A 70 -3.20 -7.45 0.43
CA ILE A 70 -4.07 -6.94 -0.65
C ILE A 70 -3.35 -6.79 -1.99
N ALA A 71 -2.01 -6.81 -1.99
CA ALA A 71 -1.20 -6.65 -3.18
C ALA A 71 -0.49 -7.95 -3.55
N VAL A 72 -0.37 -8.20 -4.86
CA VAL A 72 0.63 -9.13 -5.39
C VAL A 72 1.96 -8.40 -5.37
N VAL A 73 2.89 -8.88 -4.54
CA VAL A 73 4.23 -8.31 -4.49
C VAL A 73 5.00 -8.78 -5.72
N LEU A 74 5.49 -7.83 -6.50
CA LEU A 74 6.38 -8.08 -7.62
C LEU A 74 7.82 -7.86 -7.15
N GLU A 75 8.63 -8.89 -7.27
CA GLU A 75 10.08 -8.74 -7.17
C GLU A 75 10.61 -8.16 -8.50
N PRO A 76 11.56 -7.21 -8.47
CA PRO A 76 12.20 -6.73 -9.69
C PRO A 76 12.92 -7.90 -10.39
N GLN A 77 12.81 -7.97 -11.72
CA GLN A 77 13.63 -8.85 -12.56
C GLN A 77 15.01 -8.23 -12.83
#